data_AF-A0A7N9CE82-F1
#
_entry.id   AF-A0A7N9CE82-F1
#
_cell.length_a   1.000
_cell.length_b   1.000
_cell.length_c   1.000
_cell.angle_alpha   90.00
_cell.angle_beta   90.00
_cell.angle_gamma   90.00
#
_symmetry.space_group_name_H-M   'P 1'
#
loop_
_entity.id
_entity.type
_entity.pdbx_description
1 polymer ?
#
loop_
_entity_poly.entity_id
_entity_poly.type
_entity_poly.pdbx_seq_one_letter_code
_entity_poly.pdbx_strand_id
1 'polypeptide(L)'
;MKKNHEEEVKGLHAQIASSGLTVEVDAPKSQDLAKIMADIRAQYDELARKNREELDKYWSQQIEESTTAVTTQSAKVGAAEMMLTERRHTVQSLEIDLDSMRNLKASLENNLREVEAHYALQMEQLNGILLHLESEMAQTRAEGQRQAQEYEALLNIKVKLEAEIATYRRLLEDGEEFNLGDALDSSNSMQTIQKTTTRRIVDGKVVSETNDTKVLRH
;
A
#
# COMPACT_ATOMS: atom_id res chain seq x y z
N MET A 1 71.50 -140.34 -16.11
CA MET A 1 70.69 -139.31 -16.80
C MET A 1 69.98 -138.34 -15.85
N LYS A 2 69.38 -138.74 -14.71
CA LYS A 2 68.77 -137.78 -13.76
C LYS A 2 69.78 -136.94 -12.95
N LYS A 3 70.97 -137.48 -12.67
CA LYS A 3 72.02 -136.78 -11.89
C LYS A 3 72.65 -135.59 -12.61
N ASN A 4 72.83 -135.67 -13.93
CA ASN A 4 73.38 -134.56 -14.73
C ASN A 4 72.41 -133.37 -14.82
N HIS A 5 71.10 -133.61 -14.86
CA HIS A 5 70.13 -132.52 -14.96
C HIS A 5 70.09 -131.67 -13.68
N GLU A 6 70.30 -132.30 -12.53
CA GLU A 6 70.33 -131.61 -11.24
C GLU A 6 71.61 -130.77 -11.06
N GLU A 7 72.73 -131.23 -11.62
CA GLU A 7 73.97 -130.45 -11.70
C GLU A 7 73.88 -129.32 -12.73
N GLU A 8 73.21 -129.52 -13.86
CA GLU A 8 72.95 -128.46 -14.85
C GLU A 8 72.02 -127.38 -14.31
N VAL A 9 70.96 -127.74 -13.56
CA VAL A 9 70.06 -126.76 -12.93
C VAL A 9 70.78 -125.98 -11.83
N LYS A 10 71.66 -126.62 -11.06
CA LYS A 10 72.53 -125.93 -10.09
C LYS A 10 73.56 -125.03 -10.79
N GLY A 11 74.11 -125.46 -11.92
CA GLY A 11 75.00 -124.66 -12.76
C GLY A 11 74.31 -123.42 -13.32
N LEU A 12 73.08 -123.57 -13.81
CA LEU A 12 72.26 -122.46 -14.31
C LEU A 12 71.82 -121.52 -13.18
N HIS A 13 71.47 -122.04 -12.00
CA HIS A 13 71.18 -121.20 -10.82
C HIS A 13 72.41 -120.42 -10.34
N ALA A 14 73.60 -121.04 -10.38
CA ALA A 14 74.85 -120.35 -10.07
C ALA A 14 75.18 -119.28 -11.13
N GLN A 15 74.87 -119.52 -12.40
CA GLN A 15 75.04 -118.56 -13.48
C GLN A 15 74.09 -117.36 -13.34
N ILE A 16 72.83 -117.58 -12.95
CA ILE A 16 71.83 -116.54 -12.65
C ILE A 16 72.21 -115.73 -11.40
N ALA A 17 72.75 -116.38 -10.37
CA ALA A 17 73.26 -115.69 -9.17
C ALA A 17 74.55 -114.88 -9.46
N SER A 18 75.36 -115.31 -10.43
CA SER A 18 76.58 -114.61 -10.86
C SER A 18 76.32 -113.45 -11.84
N SER A 19 75.19 -113.46 -12.57
CA SER A 19 74.70 -112.31 -13.33
C SER A 19 73.90 -111.40 -12.40
N GLY A 20 74.58 -110.87 -11.39
CA GLY A 20 74.04 -109.79 -10.56
C GLY A 20 73.77 -108.57 -11.43
N LEU A 21 72.54 -108.45 -11.92
CA LEU A 21 72.01 -107.19 -12.43
C LEU A 21 71.14 -106.60 -11.32
N THR A 22 71.81 -105.92 -10.39
CA THR A 22 71.14 -104.97 -9.50
C THR A 22 70.71 -103.78 -10.35
N VAL A 23 69.46 -103.80 -10.80
CA VAL A 23 68.81 -102.61 -11.38
C VAL A 23 68.36 -101.76 -10.19
N GLU A 24 69.18 -100.79 -9.79
CA GLU A 24 68.68 -99.66 -9.02
C GLU A 24 67.74 -98.87 -9.92
N VAL A 25 66.45 -99.14 -9.79
CA VAL A 25 65.41 -98.29 -10.36
C VAL A 25 65.40 -97.01 -9.51
N ASP A 26 66.10 -95.98 -9.99
CA ASP A 26 65.93 -94.60 -9.50
C ASP A 26 64.54 -94.12 -9.94
N ALA A 27 63.51 -94.56 -9.22
CA ALA A 27 62.17 -94.01 -9.34
C ALA A 27 62.20 -92.62 -8.69
N PRO A 28 61.99 -91.52 -9.43
CA PRO A 28 61.87 -90.21 -8.81
C PRO A 28 60.76 -90.30 -7.75
N LYS A 29 61.05 -89.82 -6.53
CA LYS A 29 60.12 -89.84 -5.39
C LYS A 29 58.71 -89.56 -5.88
N SER A 30 57.79 -90.50 -5.64
CA SER A 30 56.38 -90.37 -5.99
C SER A 30 55.90 -88.96 -5.64
N GLN A 31 55.44 -88.18 -6.63
CA GLN A 31 54.83 -86.89 -6.35
C GLN A 31 53.73 -87.11 -5.30
N ASP A 32 53.86 -86.42 -4.17
CA ASP A 32 52.93 -86.52 -3.07
C ASP A 32 51.62 -85.82 -3.47
N LEU A 33 50.72 -86.58 -4.08
CA LEU A 33 49.42 -86.10 -4.55
C LEU A 33 48.60 -85.50 -3.41
N ALA A 34 48.81 -85.96 -2.18
CA ALA A 34 48.18 -85.40 -0.99
C ALA A 34 48.64 -83.96 -0.74
N LYS A 35 49.93 -83.66 -0.96
CA LYS A 35 50.49 -82.30 -0.86
C LYS A 35 49.94 -81.38 -1.96
N ILE A 36 49.86 -81.85 -3.20
CA ILE A 36 49.29 -81.07 -4.32
C ILE A 36 47.80 -80.78 -4.07
N MET A 37 47.02 -81.76 -3.60
CA MET A 37 45.61 -81.57 -3.26
C MET A 37 45.42 -80.62 -2.05
N ALA A 38 46.33 -80.65 -1.08
CA ALA A 38 46.33 -79.71 0.04
C ALA A 38 46.66 -78.28 -0.42
N ASP A 39 47.63 -78.11 -1.31
CA ASP A 39 47.98 -76.81 -1.89
C ASP A 39 46.83 -76.23 -2.74
N ILE A 40 46.15 -77.07 -3.55
CA ILE A 40 44.96 -76.65 -4.31
C ILE A 40 43.83 -76.21 -3.36
N ARG A 41 43.59 -76.96 -2.28
CA ARG A 41 42.62 -76.55 -1.24
C ARG A 41 43.00 -75.21 -0.60
N ALA A 42 44.26 -75.05 -0.20
CA ALA A 42 44.74 -73.81 0.40
C ALA A 42 44.59 -72.61 -0.55
N GLN A 43 44.83 -72.78 -1.85
CA GLN A 43 44.60 -71.75 -2.85
C GLN A 43 43.12 -71.39 -3.01
N TYR A 44 42.23 -72.39 -3.01
CA TYR A 44 40.78 -72.16 -3.06
C TYR A 44 40.25 -71.48 -1.80
N ASP A 45 40.71 -71.91 -0.63
CA ASP A 45 40.34 -71.31 0.65
C ASP A 45 40.80 -69.84 0.72
N GLU A 46 42.01 -69.55 0.24
CA GLU A 46 42.54 -68.19 0.16
C GLU A 46 41.76 -67.34 -0.87
N LEU A 47 41.40 -67.90 -2.03
CA LEU A 47 40.58 -67.20 -3.02
C LEU A 47 39.16 -66.93 -2.49
N ALA A 48 38.55 -67.90 -1.82
CA ALA A 48 37.24 -67.75 -1.20
C ALA A 48 37.27 -66.70 -0.08
N ARG A 49 38.33 -66.69 0.73
CA ARG A 49 38.56 -65.67 1.76
C ARG A 49 38.68 -64.27 1.14
N LYS A 50 39.51 -64.11 0.10
CA LYS A 50 39.67 -62.84 -0.61
C LYS A 50 38.37 -62.36 -1.24
N ASN A 51 37.65 -63.24 -1.93
CA ASN A 51 36.37 -62.91 -2.54
C ASN A 51 35.36 -62.43 -1.48
N ARG A 52 35.27 -63.14 -0.35
CA ARG A 52 34.41 -62.72 0.77
C ARG A 52 34.78 -61.34 1.30
N GLU A 53 36.07 -61.07 1.50
CA GLU A 53 36.55 -59.77 1.97
C GLU A 53 36.29 -58.65 0.96
N GLU A 54 36.48 -58.90 -0.33
CA GLU A 54 36.18 -57.95 -1.40
C GLU A 54 34.68 -57.68 -1.51
N LEU A 55 33.84 -58.71 -1.39
CA LEU A 55 32.40 -58.59 -1.41
C LEU A 55 31.88 -57.81 -0.19
N ASP A 56 32.40 -58.11 1.00
CA ASP A 56 32.07 -57.40 2.24
C ASP A 56 32.47 -55.92 2.14
N LYS A 57 33.65 -55.61 1.60
CA LYS A 57 34.09 -54.23 1.37
C LYS A 57 33.20 -53.51 0.36
N TYR A 58 32.90 -54.17 -0.77
CA TYR A 58 32.06 -53.60 -1.81
C TYR A 58 30.66 -53.28 -1.29
N TRP A 59 30.03 -54.21 -0.58
CA TRP A 59 28.71 -53.98 0.01
C TRP A 59 28.73 -52.95 1.13
N SER A 60 29.77 -52.96 1.98
CA SER A 60 29.94 -51.94 3.02
C SER A 60 30.05 -50.54 2.41
N GLN A 61 30.85 -50.39 1.35
CA GLN A 61 30.98 -49.13 0.62
C GLN A 61 29.65 -48.70 -0.01
N GLN A 62 28.93 -49.61 -0.67
CA GLN A 62 27.63 -49.29 -1.28
C GLN A 62 26.58 -48.88 -0.23
N ILE A 63 26.57 -49.53 0.92
CA ILE A 63 25.68 -49.14 2.03
C ILE A 63 26.07 -47.77 2.57
N GLU A 64 27.36 -47.50 2.76
CA GLU A 64 27.84 -46.20 3.24
C GLU A 64 27.51 -45.07 2.26
N GLU A 65 27.78 -45.25 0.97
CA GLU A 65 27.43 -44.30 -0.09
C GLU A 65 25.91 -44.04 -0.15
N SER A 66 25.11 -45.10 -0.09
CA SER A 66 23.64 -44.97 -0.08
C SER A 66 23.14 -44.27 1.19
N THR A 67 23.68 -44.62 2.36
CA THR A 67 23.29 -44.02 3.65
C THR A 67 23.68 -42.55 3.71
N THR A 68 24.87 -42.19 3.23
CA THR A 68 25.31 -40.78 3.14
C THR A 68 24.48 -39.99 2.13
N ALA A 69 24.13 -40.57 0.99
CA ALA A 69 23.21 -39.95 0.02
C ALA A 69 21.80 -39.74 0.61
N VAL A 70 21.24 -40.73 1.29
CA VAL A 70 19.91 -40.64 1.91
C VAL A 70 19.89 -39.62 3.05
N THR A 71 20.90 -39.61 3.91
CA THR A 71 21.00 -38.65 5.02
C THR A 71 21.17 -37.22 4.53
N THR A 72 22.03 -36.99 3.52
CA THR A 72 22.20 -35.66 2.91
C THR A 72 20.94 -35.19 2.19
N GLN A 73 20.26 -36.08 1.45
CA GLN A 73 19.01 -35.75 0.79
C GLN A 73 17.89 -35.44 1.80
N SER A 74 17.78 -36.24 2.87
CA SER A 74 16.84 -35.99 3.96
C SER A 74 17.07 -34.63 4.63
N ALA A 75 18.34 -34.27 4.90
CA ALA A 75 18.69 -32.96 5.43
C ALA A 75 18.30 -31.80 4.50
N LYS A 76 18.50 -31.96 3.17
CA LYS A 76 18.08 -30.96 2.17
C LYS A 76 16.57 -30.80 2.13
N VAL A 77 15.82 -31.90 2.21
CA VAL A 77 14.35 -31.86 2.26
C VAL A 77 13.88 -31.14 3.51
N GLY A 78 14.43 -31.47 4.68
CA GLY A 78 14.10 -30.77 5.94
C GLY A 78 14.40 -29.26 5.88
N ALA A 79 15.56 -28.88 5.30
CA ALA A 79 15.89 -27.47 5.10
C ALA A 79 14.90 -26.76 4.15
N ALA A 80 14.51 -27.42 3.06
CA ALA A 80 13.53 -26.88 2.11
C ALA A 80 12.13 -26.74 2.73
N GLU A 81 11.71 -27.70 3.57
CA GLU A 81 10.46 -27.63 4.32
C GLU A 81 10.45 -26.44 5.30
N MET A 82 11.56 -26.22 6.02
CA MET A 82 11.71 -25.05 6.89
C MET A 82 11.65 -23.72 6.12
N MET A 83 12.32 -23.63 4.98
CA MET A 83 12.24 -22.43 4.13
C MET A 83 10.82 -22.20 3.60
N LEU A 84 10.10 -23.27 3.28
CA LEU A 84 8.71 -23.18 2.83
C LEU A 84 7.79 -22.67 3.94
N THR A 85 7.94 -23.16 5.17
CA THR A 85 7.14 -22.70 6.31
C THR A 85 7.45 -21.25 6.65
N GLU A 86 8.73 -20.86 6.67
CA GLU A 86 9.15 -19.47 6.86
C GLU A 86 8.53 -18.58 5.78
N ARG A 87 8.60 -18.97 4.50
CA ARG A 87 7.97 -18.21 3.42
C ARG A 87 6.47 -18.09 3.58
N ARG A 88 5.77 -19.15 3.97
CA ARG A 88 4.32 -19.09 4.27
C ARG A 88 4.02 -18.09 5.39
N HIS A 89 4.81 -18.09 6.47
CA HIS A 89 4.66 -17.10 7.54
C HIS A 89 4.90 -15.67 7.04
N THR A 90 5.92 -15.45 6.20
CA THR A 90 6.16 -14.11 5.63
C THR A 90 5.01 -13.63 4.74
N VAL A 91 4.43 -14.52 3.93
CA VAL A 91 3.27 -14.20 3.08
C VAL A 91 2.06 -13.84 3.95
N GLN A 92 1.75 -14.65 4.97
CA GLN A 92 0.65 -14.36 5.89
C GLN A 92 0.83 -13.02 6.61
N SER A 93 2.04 -12.70 7.06
CA SER A 93 2.33 -11.41 7.69
C SER A 93 2.07 -10.25 6.72
N LEU A 94 2.55 -10.37 5.47
CA LEU A 94 2.34 -9.35 4.45
C LEU A 94 0.86 -9.20 4.06
N GLU A 95 0.09 -10.28 4.04
CA GLU A 95 -1.36 -10.24 3.81
C GLU A 95 -2.08 -9.46 4.92
N ILE A 96 -1.73 -9.73 6.19
CA ILE A 96 -2.28 -9.01 7.35
C ILE A 96 -1.92 -7.53 7.28
N ASP A 97 -0.65 -7.20 7.00
CA ASP A 97 -0.19 -5.82 6.88
C ASP A 97 -0.94 -5.10 5.76
N LEU A 98 -1.13 -5.75 4.63
CA LEU A 98 -1.83 -5.20 3.48
C LEU A 98 -3.32 -4.97 3.75
N ASP A 99 -3.99 -5.89 4.45
CA ASP A 99 -5.38 -5.69 4.89
C ASP A 99 -5.50 -4.60 5.96
N SER A 100 -4.52 -4.47 6.86
CA SER A 100 -4.46 -3.36 7.82
C SER A 100 -4.36 -2.01 7.11
N MET A 101 -3.53 -1.92 6.07
CA MET A 101 -3.35 -0.70 5.27
C MET A 101 -4.60 -0.38 4.45
N ARG A 102 -5.29 -1.39 3.93
CA ARG A 102 -6.59 -1.19 3.26
C ARG A 102 -7.64 -0.64 4.22
N ASN A 103 -7.71 -1.18 5.44
CA ASN A 103 -8.63 -0.69 6.47
C ASN A 103 -8.30 0.74 6.89
N LEU A 104 -7.01 1.05 7.07
CA LEU A 104 -6.56 2.41 7.39
C LEU A 104 -6.93 3.38 6.27
N LYS A 105 -6.69 3.01 5.00
CA LYS A 105 -7.08 3.81 3.84
C LYS A 105 -8.58 4.09 3.85
N ALA A 106 -9.41 3.06 4.01
CA ALA A 106 -10.87 3.22 4.02
C ALA A 106 -11.34 4.13 5.16
N SER A 107 -10.73 4.02 6.34
CA SER A 107 -11.00 4.91 7.48
C SER A 107 -10.64 6.37 7.16
N LEU A 108 -9.47 6.62 6.57
CA LEU A 108 -9.05 7.96 6.16
C LEU A 108 -9.97 8.56 5.08
N GLU A 109 -10.37 7.77 4.07
CA GLU A 109 -11.32 8.21 3.05
C GLU A 109 -12.71 8.53 3.64
N ASN A 110 -13.16 7.75 4.63
CA ASN A 110 -14.41 8.04 5.35
C ASN A 110 -14.30 9.33 6.16
N ASN A 111 -13.21 9.52 6.91
CA ASN A 111 -12.98 10.74 7.67
C ASN A 111 -12.90 11.97 6.76
N LEU A 112 -12.25 11.85 5.60
CA LEU A 112 -12.20 12.93 4.62
C LEU A 112 -13.61 13.29 4.13
N ARG A 113 -14.41 12.29 3.74
CA ARG A 113 -15.81 12.50 3.32
C ARG A 113 -16.67 13.13 4.42
N GLU A 114 -16.49 12.72 5.67
CA GLU A 114 -17.20 13.29 6.81
C GLU A 114 -16.84 14.76 7.02
N VAL A 115 -15.54 15.08 6.96
CA VAL A 115 -15.06 16.46 7.09
C VAL A 115 -15.55 17.33 5.93
N GLU A 116 -15.48 16.85 4.70
CA GLU A 116 -16.01 17.55 3.52
C GLU A 116 -17.52 17.81 3.65
N ALA A 117 -18.30 16.81 4.06
CA ALA A 117 -19.73 16.96 4.28
C ALA A 117 -20.03 17.96 5.42
N HIS A 118 -19.24 17.93 6.49
CA HIS A 118 -19.38 18.86 7.61
C HIS A 118 -19.13 20.30 7.16
N TYR A 119 -18.05 20.56 6.42
CA TYR A 119 -17.75 21.89 5.89
C TYR A 119 -18.75 22.36 4.84
N ALA A 120 -19.26 21.45 3.98
CA ALA A 120 -20.31 21.77 3.04
C ALA A 120 -21.58 22.25 3.75
N LEU A 121 -22.00 21.55 4.81
CA LEU A 121 -23.14 21.94 5.63
C LEU A 121 -22.91 23.28 6.33
N GLN A 122 -21.73 23.51 6.92
CA GLN A 122 -21.40 24.80 7.54
C GLN A 122 -21.45 25.94 6.53
N MET A 123 -20.95 25.74 5.31
CA MET A 123 -21.01 26.74 4.25
C MET A 123 -22.44 27.02 3.80
N GLU A 124 -23.27 25.99 3.66
CA GLU A 124 -24.69 26.17 3.35
C GLU A 124 -25.41 26.99 4.43
N GLN A 125 -25.15 26.68 5.71
CA GLN A 125 -25.71 27.42 6.84
C GLN A 125 -25.27 28.90 6.83
N LEU A 126 -23.97 29.17 6.66
CA LEU A 126 -23.44 30.53 6.59
C LEU A 126 -24.00 31.30 5.39
N ASN A 127 -24.09 30.66 4.23
CA ASN A 127 -24.69 31.25 3.04
C ASN A 127 -26.19 31.56 3.25
N GLY A 128 -26.92 30.68 3.95
CA GLY A 128 -28.31 30.94 4.34
C GLY A 128 -28.46 32.17 5.23
N ILE A 129 -27.60 32.32 6.24
CA ILE A 129 -27.57 33.50 7.12
C ILE A 129 -27.22 34.77 6.32
N LEU A 130 -26.23 34.67 5.42
CA LEU A 130 -25.82 35.79 4.57
C LEU A 130 -26.97 36.26 3.69
N LEU A 131 -27.66 35.34 2.99
CA LEU A 131 -28.81 35.67 2.15
C LEU A 131 -29.96 36.29 2.96
N HIS A 132 -30.21 35.79 4.17
CA HIS A 132 -31.22 36.37 5.05
C HIS A 132 -30.88 37.81 5.43
N LEU A 133 -29.64 38.07 5.87
CA LEU A 133 -29.16 39.42 6.20
C LEU A 133 -29.17 40.37 4.99
N GLU A 134 -28.79 39.88 3.80
CA GLU A 134 -28.88 40.65 2.56
C GLU A 134 -30.33 41.08 2.27
N SER A 135 -31.28 40.16 2.45
CA SER A 135 -32.71 40.44 2.31
C SER A 135 -33.19 41.48 3.33
N GLU A 136 -32.82 41.34 4.61
CA GLU A 136 -33.19 42.31 5.65
C GLU A 136 -32.61 43.71 5.37
N MET A 137 -31.36 43.79 4.91
CA MET A 137 -30.74 45.05 4.51
C MET A 137 -31.46 45.68 3.31
N ALA A 138 -31.82 44.88 2.30
CA ALA A 138 -32.57 45.36 1.15
C ALA A 138 -33.95 45.90 1.55
N GLN A 139 -34.66 45.18 2.42
CA GLN A 139 -35.95 45.60 2.96
C GLN A 139 -35.84 46.91 3.75
N THR A 140 -34.85 47.02 4.65
CA THR A 140 -34.63 48.23 5.45
C THR A 140 -34.29 49.43 4.58
N ARG A 141 -33.51 49.24 3.50
CA ARG A 141 -33.22 50.30 2.53
C ARG A 141 -34.47 50.74 1.78
N ALA A 142 -35.30 49.81 1.33
CA ALA A 142 -36.55 50.12 0.64
C ALA A 142 -37.51 50.89 1.57
N GLU A 143 -37.62 50.47 2.82
CA GLU A 143 -38.43 51.16 3.83
C GLU A 143 -37.90 52.57 4.13
N GLY A 144 -36.58 52.74 4.26
CA GLY A 144 -35.96 54.06 4.44
C GLY A 144 -36.20 55.00 3.24
N GLN A 145 -36.16 54.47 2.02
CA GLN A 145 -36.51 55.24 0.81
C GLN A 145 -37.98 55.65 0.80
N ARG A 146 -38.88 54.73 1.17
CA ARG A 146 -40.32 55.00 1.29
C ARG A 146 -40.58 56.10 2.31
N GLN A 147 -39.98 56.01 3.49
CA GLN A 147 -40.12 57.01 4.55
C GLN A 147 -39.56 58.38 4.14
N ALA A 148 -38.46 58.42 3.38
CA ALA A 148 -37.90 59.67 2.85
C ALA A 148 -38.88 60.36 1.88
N GLN A 149 -39.55 59.59 1.01
CA GLN A 149 -40.57 60.11 0.09
C GLN A 149 -41.79 60.64 0.84
N GLU A 150 -42.27 59.90 1.85
CA GLU A 150 -43.38 60.35 2.71
C GLU A 150 -43.02 61.63 3.46
N TYR A 151 -41.80 61.73 3.97
CA TYR A 151 -41.31 62.93 4.66
C TYR A 151 -41.24 64.13 3.72
N GLU A 152 -40.74 63.96 2.50
CA GLU A 152 -40.71 65.03 1.48
C GLU A 152 -42.13 65.50 1.13
N ALA A 153 -43.07 64.56 0.95
CA ALA A 153 -44.47 64.90 0.70
C ALA A 153 -45.09 65.70 1.85
N LEU A 154 -44.85 65.29 3.10
CA LEU A 154 -45.33 66.00 4.29
C LEU A 154 -44.69 67.39 4.42
N LEU A 155 -43.39 67.51 4.15
CA LEU A 155 -42.68 68.79 4.13
C LEU A 155 -43.30 69.74 3.09
N ASN A 156 -43.60 69.25 1.89
CA ASN A 156 -44.25 70.02 0.84
C ASN A 156 -45.63 70.54 1.29
N ILE A 157 -46.43 69.69 1.96
CA ILE A 157 -47.72 70.12 2.53
C ILE A 157 -47.51 71.18 3.61
N LYS A 158 -46.56 70.98 4.52
CA LYS A 158 -46.23 71.93 5.59
C LYS A 158 -45.83 73.30 5.03
N VAL A 159 -45.00 73.34 3.99
CA VAL A 159 -44.60 74.59 3.32
C VAL A 159 -45.81 75.29 2.70
N LYS A 160 -46.73 74.55 2.06
CA LYS A 160 -47.98 75.12 1.51
C LYS A 160 -48.86 75.73 2.60
N LEU A 161 -49.05 75.01 3.70
CA LEU A 161 -49.84 75.50 4.84
C LEU A 161 -49.20 76.73 5.50
N GLU A 162 -47.87 76.79 5.61
CA GLU A 162 -47.17 77.97 6.11
C GLU A 162 -47.38 79.19 5.21
N ALA A 163 -47.37 79.00 3.89
CA ALA A 163 -47.70 80.05 2.93
C ALA A 163 -49.16 80.52 3.09
N GLU A 164 -50.11 79.60 3.21
CA GLU A 164 -51.52 79.92 3.47
C GLU A 164 -51.69 80.73 4.76
N ILE A 165 -51.08 80.29 5.87
CA ILE A 165 -51.12 81.03 7.15
C ILE A 165 -50.51 82.43 7.00
N ALA A 166 -49.41 82.58 6.28
CA ALA A 166 -48.80 83.88 6.03
C ALA A 166 -49.74 84.80 5.23
N THR A 167 -50.43 84.27 4.22
CA THR A 167 -51.45 85.04 3.48
C THR A 167 -52.63 85.43 4.36
N TYR A 168 -53.15 84.51 5.19
CA TYR A 168 -54.23 84.81 6.14
C TYR A 168 -53.82 85.89 7.16
N ARG A 169 -52.59 85.85 7.68
CA ARG A 169 -52.07 86.89 8.58
C ARG A 169 -52.01 88.25 7.91
N ARG A 170 -51.48 88.32 6.68
CA ARG A 170 -51.46 89.56 5.88
C ARG A 170 -52.87 90.14 5.71
N LEU A 171 -53.86 89.31 5.34
CA LEU A 171 -55.26 89.74 5.19
C LEU A 171 -55.92 90.24 6.48
N LEU A 172 -55.50 89.73 7.64
CA LEU A 172 -56.04 90.11 8.95
C LEU A 172 -55.35 91.34 9.55
N GLU A 173 -54.05 91.50 9.31
CA GLU A 173 -53.26 92.65 9.77
C GLU A 173 -53.46 93.88 8.87
N ASP A 174 -53.50 93.69 7.54
CA ASP A 174 -53.77 94.73 6.54
C ASP A 174 -55.29 94.80 6.29
N GLY A 175 -56.03 95.36 7.25
CA GLY A 175 -57.49 95.48 7.20
C GLY A 175 -58.09 96.30 6.05
N GLU A 176 -57.30 96.82 5.10
CA GLU A 176 -57.79 97.61 3.95
C GLU A 176 -56.91 97.35 2.70
N GLU A 177 -57.56 97.02 1.57
CA GLU A 177 -57.02 96.80 0.20
C GLU A 177 -56.33 95.46 -0.15
N PHE A 178 -57.14 94.39 -0.29
CA PHE A 178 -56.74 93.19 -1.05
C PHE A 178 -56.64 93.51 -2.56
N ASN A 179 -55.42 93.78 -3.05
CA ASN A 179 -55.14 93.87 -4.48
C ASN A 179 -54.84 92.48 -5.05
N LEU A 180 -55.74 91.99 -5.93
CA LEU A 180 -55.72 90.68 -6.58
C LEU A 180 -54.41 90.36 -7.36
N GLY A 181 -53.57 91.36 -7.64
CA GLY A 181 -52.30 91.21 -8.34
C GLY A 181 -51.21 90.46 -7.55
N ASP A 182 -51.17 90.63 -6.22
CA ASP A 182 -50.11 90.05 -5.37
C ASP A 182 -50.20 88.52 -5.24
N ALA A 183 -51.41 87.96 -5.40
CA ALA A 183 -51.65 86.52 -5.37
C ALA A 183 -51.16 85.82 -6.65
N LEU A 184 -51.14 86.52 -7.80
CA LEU A 184 -50.62 85.96 -9.05
C LEU A 184 -49.10 85.96 -9.13
N ASP A 185 -48.42 86.96 -8.55
CA ASP A 185 -46.95 87.02 -8.56
C ASP A 185 -46.30 85.95 -7.67
N SER A 186 -46.98 85.53 -6.59
CA SER A 186 -46.50 84.46 -5.72
C SER A 186 -46.52 83.07 -6.38
N SER A 187 -47.29 82.89 -7.47
CA SER A 187 -47.34 81.62 -8.21
C SER A 187 -46.12 81.39 -9.11
N ASN A 188 -45.31 82.43 -9.41
CA ASN A 188 -44.18 82.33 -10.32
C ASN A 188 -42.79 82.22 -9.65
N SER A 189 -42.70 82.27 -8.31
CA SER A 189 -41.41 82.11 -7.60
C SER A 189 -41.26 80.73 -6.96
N MET A 190 -41.30 79.66 -7.76
CA MET A 190 -40.75 78.36 -7.35
C MET A 190 -39.21 78.44 -7.42
N GLN A 191 -38.55 78.78 -6.30
CA GLN A 191 -37.10 78.66 -6.20
C GLN A 191 -36.74 77.19 -5.99
N THR A 192 -36.08 76.59 -6.97
CA THR A 192 -35.58 75.21 -6.86
C THR A 192 -34.24 75.24 -6.14
N ILE A 193 -34.19 74.68 -4.93
CA ILE A 193 -32.95 74.53 -4.18
C ILE A 193 -32.36 73.17 -4.53
N GLN A 194 -31.22 73.16 -5.23
CA GLN A 194 -30.48 71.93 -5.50
C GLN A 194 -29.44 71.74 -4.40
N LYS A 195 -29.59 70.68 -3.61
CA LYS A 195 -28.60 70.25 -2.61
C LYS A 195 -27.85 69.04 -3.13
N THR A 196 -26.54 69.17 -3.31
CA THR A 196 -25.67 68.07 -3.75
C THR A 196 -24.76 67.67 -2.60
N THR A 197 -24.98 66.47 -2.07
CA THR A 197 -24.14 65.87 -1.04
C THR A 197 -23.19 64.88 -1.70
N THR A 198 -21.89 65.17 -1.66
CA THR A 198 -20.87 64.26 -2.17
C THR A 198 -20.19 63.56 -0.99
N ARG A 199 -20.31 62.24 -0.94
CA ARG A 199 -19.75 61.41 0.13
C ARG A 199 -18.69 60.47 -0.43
N ARG A 200 -17.49 60.49 0.14
CA ARG A 200 -16.40 59.58 -0.23
C ARG A 200 -16.25 58.48 0.83
N ILE A 201 -16.44 57.23 0.40
CA ILE A 201 -16.40 56.04 1.27
C ILE A 201 -15.19 55.19 0.88
N VAL A 202 -14.37 54.84 1.86
CA VAL A 202 -13.25 53.89 1.72
C VAL A 202 -13.42 52.85 2.84
N ASP A 203 -13.38 51.57 2.50
CA ASP A 203 -13.52 50.43 3.44
C ASP A 203 -14.72 50.54 4.39
N GLY A 204 -15.88 50.94 3.86
CA GLY A 204 -17.14 51.00 4.62
C GLY A 204 -17.26 52.14 5.64
N LYS A 205 -16.24 53.01 5.77
CA LYS A 205 -16.27 54.18 6.68
C LYS A 205 -16.27 55.48 5.88
N VAL A 206 -17.08 56.45 6.31
CA VAL A 206 -17.18 57.77 5.66
C VAL A 206 -15.97 58.61 6.04
N VAL A 207 -15.11 58.92 5.06
CA VAL A 207 -13.85 59.63 5.29
C VAL A 207 -14.00 61.14 5.05
N SER A 208 -14.92 61.54 4.18
CA SER A 208 -15.30 62.95 4.02
C SER A 208 -16.73 63.10 3.49
N GLU A 209 -17.41 64.14 3.97
CA GLU A 209 -18.72 64.56 3.50
C GLU A 209 -18.69 66.07 3.24
N THR A 210 -19.08 66.49 2.04
CA THR A 210 -19.19 67.91 1.67
C THR A 210 -20.59 68.16 1.13
N ASN A 211 -21.25 69.15 1.71
CA ASN A 211 -22.60 69.56 1.37
C ASN A 211 -22.54 70.91 0.66
N ASP A 212 -22.95 70.95 -0.61
CA ASP A 212 -23.09 72.20 -1.37
C ASP A 212 -24.58 72.45 -1.61
N THR A 213 -25.04 73.66 -1.32
CA THR A 213 -26.41 74.09 -1.51
C THR A 213 -26.43 75.29 -2.44
N LYS A 214 -27.02 75.10 -3.63
CA LYS A 214 -27.13 76.15 -4.63
C LYS A 214 -28.60 76.49 -4.85
N VAL A 215 -28.93 77.77 -4.66
CA VAL A 215 -30.27 78.29 -4.91
C VAL A 215 -30.33 78.75 -6.36
N LEU A 216 -31.13 78.08 -7.18
CA LEU A 216 -31.38 78.46 -8.56
C LEU A 216 -32.65 79.31 -8.61
N ARG A 217 -32.47 80.58 -8.98
CA ARG A 217 -33.57 81.53 -9.22
C ARG A 217 -33.81 81.54 -10.73
N HIS A 218 -35.01 81.17 -11.17
CA HIS A 218 -35.43 81.31 -12.55
C HIS A 218 -35.84 82.74 -12.85
#